data_AF-A0AAD9SKP3-F1
#
_entry.id   AF-A0AAD9SKP3-F1
#
_cell.length_a   1.000
_cell.length_b   1.000
_cell.length_c   1.000
_cell.angle_alpha   90.00
_cell.angle_beta   90.00
_cell.angle_gamma   90.00
#
_symmetry.space_group_name_H-M   'P 1'
#
loop_
_entity.id
_entity.type
_entity.pdbx_description
1 polymer ?
#
loop_
_entity_poly.entity_id
_entity_poly.type
_entity_poly.pdbx_seq_one_letter_code
_entity_poly.pdbx_strand_id
1 'polypeptide(L)'
;MSRHVGHQLRLSATRIRPHLGQRIHHESHPHLFPSRIRLSAACQRRNFGVADAAGYFLKGSELLITNVHEVTATPWFISLPLVAVVVSALIRTPLTLYTNSVQRRKAKLLPLIQAQYAQIGLGLRRKEVPNVMDRVTKAVKGRSKKMFRAFSINESRSSWGGLIGLPVFLSNLEIIREMCGGPRGLLGGLLYGWQNQDGTATTASNTAAAGALPPSTTPSIGAESSLVEISDLASSTTTPDVFTPLAMEPTFASGGCLWFPDLLAPDPYHVLPFAVSGLLLMHILPETEAELRNLFGMRPPAGTRNIVVAGGRSRGMLAFRRAMIVMALAIGPVTMGLPSALHLYWASSVGCSLVVTKGIRRLLPIPKVPVKPCGGLEIPLIRPKTN
;
A
#
# COMPACT_ATOMS: atom_id res chain seq x y z
N MET A 1 -9.07 -58.70 -37.72
CA MET A 1 -10.33 -57.94 -37.94
C MET A 1 -10.93 -57.61 -36.56
N SER A 2 -11.61 -56.49 -36.29
CA SER A 2 -11.60 -55.17 -36.94
C SER A 2 -12.22 -54.12 -35.98
N ARG A 3 -11.79 -52.85 -36.06
CA ARG A 3 -12.39 -51.62 -35.48
C ARG A 3 -12.48 -51.47 -33.94
N HIS A 4 -11.60 -50.62 -33.41
CA HIS A 4 -11.95 -49.67 -32.33
C HIS A 4 -13.13 -48.76 -32.73
N VAL A 5 -13.91 -48.31 -31.74
CA VAL A 5 -14.32 -46.89 -31.62
C VAL A 5 -14.24 -46.50 -30.14
N GLY A 6 -13.78 -45.29 -29.82
CA GLY A 6 -13.81 -44.73 -28.46
C GLY A 6 -14.34 -43.30 -28.46
N HIS A 7 -15.24 -42.96 -27.53
CA HIS A 7 -15.85 -41.64 -27.46
C HIS A 7 -14.97 -40.61 -26.74
N GLN A 8 -14.35 -39.72 -27.52
CA GLN A 8 -13.66 -38.52 -27.03
C GLN A 8 -14.57 -37.29 -27.18
N LEU A 9 -15.15 -36.80 -26.07
CA LEU A 9 -15.96 -35.58 -26.07
C LEU A 9 -15.09 -34.32 -26.13
N ARG A 10 -14.83 -33.86 -27.36
CA ARG A 10 -13.97 -32.69 -27.66
C ARG A 10 -14.81 -31.41 -27.80
N LEU A 11 -15.01 -30.69 -26.69
CA LEU A 11 -15.69 -29.39 -26.70
C LEU A 11 -14.83 -28.30 -27.36
N SER A 12 -15.10 -28.03 -28.63
CA SER A 12 -14.47 -26.96 -29.42
C SER A 12 -15.15 -25.62 -29.17
N ALA A 13 -14.42 -24.64 -28.63
CA ALA A 13 -14.91 -23.27 -28.49
C ALA A 13 -14.79 -22.50 -29.81
N THR A 14 -15.91 -22.27 -30.50
CA THR A 14 -15.97 -21.51 -31.75
C THR A 14 -15.77 -20.01 -31.50
N ARG A 15 -14.78 -19.42 -32.18
CA ARG A 15 -14.53 -17.97 -32.15
C ARG A 15 -15.41 -17.28 -33.19
N ILE A 16 -16.46 -16.61 -32.75
CA ILE A 16 -17.29 -15.76 -33.61
C ILE A 16 -16.44 -14.62 -34.18
N ARG A 17 -16.50 -14.42 -35.50
CA ARG A 17 -15.84 -13.33 -36.24
C ARG A 17 -16.87 -12.78 -37.23
N PRO A 18 -17.39 -11.56 -37.07
CA PRO A 18 -18.40 -11.02 -37.98
C PRO A 18 -17.79 -10.75 -39.36
N HIS A 19 -18.60 -10.97 -40.40
CA HIS A 19 -18.20 -10.83 -41.80
C HIS A 19 -19.27 -10.02 -42.57
N LEU A 20 -18.97 -8.74 -42.81
CA LEU A 20 -19.47 -8.00 -43.96
C LEU A 20 -18.30 -7.95 -44.97
N GLY A 21 -18.47 -8.07 -46.28
CA GLY A 21 -19.63 -7.63 -47.07
C GLY A 21 -19.40 -6.17 -47.48
N GLN A 22 -19.38 -5.79 -48.76
CA GLN A 22 -19.63 -6.52 -50.01
C GLN A 22 -18.87 -5.78 -51.13
N ARG A 23 -18.37 -6.49 -52.16
CA ARG A 23 -17.58 -5.86 -53.25
C ARG A 23 -18.36 -5.86 -54.56
N ILE A 24 -18.74 -4.67 -55.04
CA ILE A 24 -19.32 -4.44 -56.37
C ILE A 24 -18.66 -3.17 -56.94
N HIS A 25 -18.35 -3.16 -58.23
CA HIS A 25 -17.91 -1.98 -58.99
C HIS A 25 -19.07 -1.48 -59.85
N HIS A 26 -19.27 -0.16 -59.91
CA HIS A 26 -19.58 0.56 -61.14
C HIS A 26 -19.20 2.05 -60.99
N GLU A 27 -19.43 2.84 -62.03
CA GLU A 27 -18.69 4.06 -62.34
C GLU A 27 -19.50 5.36 -62.19
N SER A 28 -18.88 6.47 -62.63
CA SER A 28 -19.44 7.73 -63.13
C SER A 28 -20.03 8.80 -62.17
N HIS A 29 -19.13 9.73 -61.79
CA HIS A 29 -19.27 11.18 -62.06
C HIS A 29 -20.30 12.04 -61.27
N PRO A 30 -20.13 13.39 -61.22
CA PRO A 30 -20.15 14.09 -59.92
C PRO A 30 -21.31 15.08 -59.72
N HIS A 31 -21.61 15.38 -58.45
CA HIS A 31 -22.50 16.47 -58.03
C HIS A 31 -21.89 17.24 -56.84
N LEU A 32 -22.08 18.55 -56.79
CA LEU A 32 -21.53 19.45 -55.76
C LEU A 32 -22.53 19.63 -54.59
N PHE A 33 -22.11 19.36 -53.35
CA PHE A 33 -22.75 19.91 -52.14
C PHE A 33 -21.71 20.12 -51.01
N PRO A 34 -21.42 21.38 -50.62
CA PRO A 34 -20.39 21.69 -49.63
C PRO A 34 -20.96 21.93 -48.21
N SER A 35 -20.95 20.91 -47.34
CA SER A 35 -21.18 21.10 -45.89
C SER A 35 -20.86 19.86 -45.02
N ARG A 36 -19.66 19.28 -45.16
CA ARG A 36 -19.13 18.47 -44.04
C ARG A 36 -18.56 19.39 -42.97
N ILE A 37 -19.37 19.74 -41.97
CA ILE A 37 -18.87 20.31 -40.72
C ILE A 37 -17.93 19.27 -40.10
N ARG A 38 -16.62 19.43 -40.33
CA ARG A 38 -15.60 18.69 -39.60
C ARG A 38 -15.57 19.27 -38.19
N LEU A 39 -16.39 18.71 -37.31
CA LEU A 39 -16.15 18.78 -35.87
C LEU A 39 -14.80 18.09 -35.60
N SER A 40 -13.72 18.85 -35.76
CA SER A 40 -12.40 18.53 -35.25
C SER A 40 -12.41 18.70 -33.73
N ALA A 41 -13.26 17.91 -33.08
CA ALA A 41 -13.08 17.54 -31.68
C ALA A 41 -11.73 16.82 -31.63
N ALA A 42 -10.67 17.59 -31.40
CA ALA A 42 -9.36 17.07 -31.12
C ALA A 42 -9.54 16.16 -29.90
N CYS A 43 -9.49 14.85 -30.12
CA CYS A 43 -9.66 13.87 -29.05
C CYS A 43 -8.41 13.93 -28.19
N GLN A 44 -8.39 14.93 -27.28
CA GLN A 44 -7.28 15.26 -26.42
C GLN A 44 -7.10 14.08 -25.47
N ARG A 45 -6.25 13.16 -25.92
CA ARG A 45 -6.02 11.86 -25.30
C ARG A 45 -5.34 12.13 -23.97
N ARG A 46 -6.15 12.25 -22.91
CA ARG A 46 -5.70 12.49 -21.53
C ARG A 46 -4.77 11.35 -21.12
N ASN A 47 -3.48 11.58 -21.36
CA ASN A 47 -2.41 10.69 -20.95
C ASN A 47 -2.26 10.91 -19.45
N PHE A 48 -2.87 10.05 -18.63
CA PHE A 48 -2.69 10.09 -17.19
C PHE A 48 -1.25 9.68 -16.85
N GLY A 49 -0.36 10.65 -16.76
CA GLY A 49 1.02 10.46 -16.38
C GLY A 49 1.14 10.09 -14.90
N VAL A 50 2.23 9.38 -14.56
CA VAL A 50 2.59 9.14 -13.16
C VAL A 50 2.94 10.47 -12.47
N ALA A 51 3.53 11.42 -13.21
CA ALA A 51 3.75 12.80 -12.80
C ALA A 51 2.42 13.50 -12.44
N ASP A 52 1.45 13.53 -13.35
CA ASP A 52 0.14 14.16 -13.11
C ASP A 52 -0.57 13.56 -11.89
N ALA A 53 -0.56 12.22 -11.78
CA ALA A 53 -1.18 11.52 -10.66
C ALA A 53 -0.56 11.92 -9.32
N ALA A 54 0.78 12.01 -9.25
CA ALA A 54 1.46 12.53 -8.07
C ALA A 54 1.22 14.04 -7.86
N GLY A 55 1.01 14.79 -8.95
CA GLY A 55 0.56 16.17 -8.92
C GLY A 55 -0.70 16.33 -8.08
N TYR A 56 -1.74 15.57 -8.41
CA TYR A 56 -2.99 15.56 -7.63
C TYR A 56 -2.80 15.02 -6.20
N PHE A 57 -1.92 14.03 -5.97
CA PHE A 57 -1.65 13.54 -4.61
C PHE A 57 -0.97 14.60 -3.73
N LEU A 58 0.06 15.29 -4.21
CA LEU A 58 0.77 16.33 -3.46
C LEU A 58 -0.15 17.53 -3.20
N LYS A 59 -0.83 18.07 -4.23
CA LYS A 59 -1.75 19.21 -4.03
C LYS A 59 -2.95 18.86 -3.14
N GLY A 60 -3.46 17.62 -3.23
CA GLY A 60 -4.48 17.11 -2.31
C GLY A 60 -3.98 16.87 -0.88
N SER A 61 -2.67 16.66 -0.69
CA SER A 61 -2.04 16.52 0.62
C SER A 61 -1.83 17.87 1.28
N GLU A 62 -1.33 18.86 0.52
CA GLU A 62 -1.22 20.26 0.90
C GLU A 62 -2.58 20.79 1.40
N LEU A 63 -3.60 20.75 0.54
CA LEU A 63 -4.94 21.23 0.88
C LEU A 63 -5.52 20.50 2.11
N LEU A 64 -5.28 19.20 2.26
CA LEU A 64 -5.73 18.45 3.44
C LEU A 64 -5.03 18.91 4.73
N ILE A 65 -3.73 19.22 4.68
CA ILE A 65 -2.95 19.66 5.85
C ILE A 65 -3.36 21.08 6.25
N THR A 66 -3.47 22.01 5.30
CA THR A 66 -3.87 23.40 5.59
C THR A 66 -5.32 23.48 6.07
N ASN A 67 -6.27 22.85 5.36
CA ASN A 67 -7.69 22.86 5.78
C ASN A 67 -7.88 22.22 7.16
N VAL A 68 -7.11 21.17 7.53
CA VAL A 68 -7.19 20.61 8.88
C VAL A 68 -6.67 21.58 9.94
N HIS A 69 -5.58 22.31 9.68
CA HIS A 69 -5.07 23.33 10.60
C HIS A 69 -6.05 24.52 10.72
N GLU A 70 -6.51 25.07 9.60
CA GLU A 70 -7.44 26.20 9.51
C GLU A 70 -8.79 25.89 10.20
N VAL A 71 -9.46 24.79 9.82
CA VAL A 71 -10.81 24.45 10.32
C VAL A 71 -10.80 24.06 11.80
N THR A 72 -9.68 23.56 12.32
CA THR A 72 -9.58 23.20 13.74
C THR A 72 -9.00 24.31 14.61
N ALA A 73 -8.31 25.30 14.02
CA ALA A 73 -7.51 26.32 14.70
C ALA A 73 -6.55 25.74 15.77
N THR A 74 -6.07 24.50 15.57
CA THR A 74 -5.21 23.81 16.54
C THR A 74 -3.72 23.96 16.21
N PRO A 75 -2.81 24.05 17.22
CA PRO A 75 -1.37 24.04 17.00
C PRO A 75 -0.89 22.83 16.20
N TRP A 76 0.23 22.98 15.50
CA TRP A 76 0.76 21.96 14.58
C TRP A 76 1.01 20.60 15.23
N PHE A 77 1.36 20.55 16.52
CA PHE A 77 1.50 19.28 17.25
C PHE A 77 0.19 18.47 17.37
N ILE A 78 -0.98 19.11 17.20
CA ILE A 78 -2.30 18.46 17.18
C ILE A 78 -2.78 18.23 15.74
N SER A 79 -2.62 19.22 14.86
CA SER A 79 -3.13 19.14 13.48
C SER A 79 -2.45 18.01 12.69
N LEU A 80 -1.13 17.79 12.87
CA LEU A 80 -0.40 16.71 12.19
C LEU A 80 -0.91 15.30 12.57
N PRO A 81 -1.09 14.94 13.86
CA PRO A 81 -1.85 13.75 14.26
C PRO A 81 -3.29 13.70 13.74
N LEU A 82 -4.00 14.83 13.67
CA LEU A 82 -5.39 14.87 13.21
C LEU A 82 -5.50 14.53 11.71
N VAL A 83 -4.60 15.06 10.87
CA VAL A 83 -4.44 14.63 9.46
C VAL A 83 -4.21 13.11 9.38
N ALA A 84 -3.34 12.56 10.23
CA ALA A 84 -3.06 11.13 10.26
C ALA A 84 -4.27 10.27 10.67
N VAL A 85 -5.13 10.78 11.56
CA VAL A 85 -6.43 10.19 11.92
C VAL A 85 -7.39 10.25 10.73
N VAL A 86 -7.56 11.40 10.08
CA VAL A 86 -8.49 11.61 8.95
C VAL A 86 -8.12 10.70 7.76
N VAL A 87 -6.85 10.67 7.34
CA VAL A 87 -6.37 9.77 6.28
C VAL A 87 -6.58 8.30 6.66
N SER A 88 -6.35 7.95 7.92
CA SER A 88 -6.58 6.58 8.39
C SER A 88 -8.07 6.21 8.41
N ALA A 89 -8.95 7.13 8.81
CA ALA A 89 -10.40 6.94 8.80
C ALA A 89 -10.90 6.72 7.36
N LEU A 90 -10.64 7.67 6.46
CA LEU A 90 -11.19 7.69 5.11
C LEU A 90 -10.62 6.58 4.21
N ILE A 91 -9.30 6.37 4.21
CA ILE A 91 -8.65 5.44 3.27
C ILE A 91 -8.37 4.09 3.93
N ARG A 92 -7.86 4.08 5.16
CA ARG A 92 -7.31 2.86 5.79
C ARG A 92 -8.39 2.00 6.45
N THR A 93 -9.44 2.57 7.06
CA THR A 93 -10.52 1.75 7.65
C THR A 93 -11.31 0.92 6.62
N PRO A 94 -11.83 1.44 5.49
CA PRO A 94 -12.59 0.61 4.55
C PRO A 94 -11.71 -0.48 3.91
N LEU A 95 -10.43 -0.18 3.66
CA LEU A 95 -9.49 -1.12 3.06
C LEU A 95 -9.05 -2.24 4.02
N THR A 96 -8.91 -1.94 5.31
CA THR A 96 -8.64 -2.94 6.36
C THR A 96 -9.89 -3.77 6.70
N LEU A 97 -11.08 -3.17 6.68
CA LEU A 97 -12.36 -3.90 6.76
C LEU A 97 -12.52 -4.87 5.58
N TYR A 98 -12.29 -4.39 4.34
CA TYR A 98 -12.36 -5.23 3.13
C TYR A 98 -11.38 -6.40 3.20
N THR A 99 -10.11 -6.14 3.50
CA THR A 99 -9.09 -7.21 3.59
C THR A 99 -9.39 -8.19 4.71
N ASN A 100 -9.85 -7.75 5.89
CA ASN A 100 -10.32 -8.67 6.94
C ASN A 100 -11.52 -9.51 6.47
N SER A 101 -12.50 -8.92 5.77
CA SER A 101 -13.63 -9.67 5.22
C SER A 101 -13.19 -10.80 4.29
N VAL A 102 -12.13 -10.58 3.49
CA VAL A 102 -11.54 -11.61 2.61
C VAL A 102 -10.81 -12.68 3.43
N GLN A 103 -10.10 -12.33 4.50
CA GLN A 103 -9.49 -13.34 5.40
C GLN A 103 -10.56 -14.16 6.14
N ARG A 104 -11.67 -13.54 6.59
CA ARG A 104 -12.82 -14.26 7.20
C ARG A 104 -13.47 -15.23 6.21
N ARG A 105 -13.55 -14.89 4.91
CA ARG A 105 -13.99 -15.83 3.85
C ARG A 105 -12.99 -16.97 3.62
N LYS A 106 -11.68 -16.67 3.56
CA LYS A 106 -10.62 -17.69 3.45
C LYS A 106 -10.60 -18.66 4.64
N ALA A 107 -10.82 -18.17 5.86
CA ALA A 107 -10.83 -18.98 7.08
C ALA A 107 -11.88 -20.11 7.03
N LYS A 108 -13.08 -19.84 6.49
CA LYS A 108 -14.13 -20.85 6.28
C LYS A 108 -13.71 -21.99 5.34
N LEU A 109 -12.74 -21.76 4.45
CA LEU A 109 -12.25 -22.76 3.49
C LEU A 109 -11.03 -23.56 3.98
N LEU A 110 -10.39 -23.15 5.09
CA LEU A 110 -9.25 -23.87 5.68
C LEU A 110 -9.48 -25.39 5.88
N PRO A 111 -10.62 -25.88 6.43
CA PRO A 111 -10.82 -27.32 6.63
C PRO A 111 -10.85 -28.11 5.31
N LEU A 112 -11.39 -27.53 4.23
CA LEU A 112 -11.36 -28.17 2.90
C LEU A 112 -9.92 -28.31 2.37
N ILE A 113 -9.06 -27.33 2.66
CA ILE A 113 -7.66 -27.37 2.25
C ILE A 113 -6.87 -28.36 3.12
N GLN A 114 -7.18 -28.46 4.42
CA GLN A 114 -6.61 -29.49 5.32
C GLN A 114 -7.00 -30.91 4.87
N ALA A 115 -8.27 -31.14 4.52
CA ALA A 115 -8.74 -32.41 3.99
C ALA A 115 -8.04 -32.77 2.66
N GLN A 116 -7.90 -31.82 1.74
CA GLN A 116 -7.14 -32.01 0.50
C GLN A 116 -5.66 -32.35 0.76
N TYR A 117 -5.03 -31.73 1.76
CA TYR A 117 -3.66 -32.03 2.17
C TYR A 117 -3.52 -33.48 2.65
N ALA A 118 -4.43 -33.93 3.53
CA ALA A 118 -4.44 -35.32 4.02
C ALA A 118 -4.68 -36.32 2.87
N GLN A 119 -5.71 -36.10 2.04
CA GLN A 119 -6.06 -36.99 0.92
C GLN A 119 -4.90 -37.13 -0.08
N ILE A 120 -4.28 -36.02 -0.49
CA ILE A 120 -3.16 -36.03 -1.46
C ILE A 120 -1.90 -36.60 -0.80
N GLY A 121 -1.68 -36.35 0.49
CA GLY A 121 -0.59 -36.96 1.25
C GLY A 121 -0.65 -38.48 1.30
N LEU A 122 -1.82 -39.04 1.63
CA LEU A 122 -2.04 -40.50 1.63
C LEU A 122 -1.90 -41.09 0.22
N GLY A 123 -2.47 -40.43 -0.79
CA GLY A 123 -2.40 -40.88 -2.19
C GLY A 123 -0.98 -40.86 -2.79
N LEU A 124 -0.10 -39.96 -2.32
CA LEU A 124 1.31 -39.93 -2.73
C LEU A 124 2.19 -40.85 -1.88
N ARG A 125 1.89 -41.06 -0.59
CA ARG A 125 2.56 -42.06 0.25
C ARG A 125 2.36 -43.49 -0.29
N ARG A 126 1.14 -43.85 -0.68
CA ARG A 126 0.83 -45.16 -1.31
C ARG A 126 1.56 -45.37 -2.65
N LYS A 127 2.05 -44.31 -3.28
CA LYS A 127 2.82 -44.36 -4.53
C LYS A 127 4.34 -44.18 -4.31
N GLU A 128 4.78 -44.19 -3.06
CA GLU A 128 6.19 -44.17 -2.62
C GLU A 128 7.04 -43.07 -3.27
N VAL A 129 6.40 -41.95 -3.62
CA VAL A 129 7.02 -40.92 -4.47
C VAL A 129 8.03 -40.09 -3.66
N PRO A 130 9.29 -39.93 -4.11
CA PRO A 130 10.26 -39.07 -3.43
C PRO A 130 9.78 -37.62 -3.33
N ASN A 131 10.12 -36.98 -2.20
CA ASN A 131 9.72 -35.62 -1.81
C ASN A 131 8.20 -35.42 -1.75
N VAL A 132 7.50 -36.35 -1.06
CA VAL A 132 6.04 -36.32 -0.85
C VAL A 132 5.54 -34.94 -0.42
N MET A 133 6.15 -34.30 0.59
CA MET A 133 5.64 -33.04 1.17
C MET A 133 5.65 -31.87 0.17
N ASP A 134 6.68 -31.76 -0.67
CA ASP A 134 6.76 -30.72 -1.71
C ASP A 134 5.75 -30.98 -2.83
N ARG A 135 5.54 -32.25 -3.20
CA ARG A 135 4.52 -32.64 -4.17
C ARG A 135 3.11 -32.39 -3.64
N VAL A 136 2.83 -32.69 -2.37
CA VAL A 136 1.56 -32.36 -1.69
C VAL A 136 1.35 -30.86 -1.67
N THR A 137 2.30 -30.06 -1.16
CA THR A 137 2.12 -28.60 -1.04
C THR A 137 1.96 -27.93 -2.41
N LYS A 138 2.71 -28.35 -3.44
CA LYS A 138 2.56 -27.85 -4.82
C LYS A 138 1.17 -28.21 -5.42
N ALA A 139 0.70 -29.45 -5.21
CA ALA A 139 -0.61 -29.89 -5.70
C ALA A 139 -1.77 -29.20 -4.96
N VAL A 140 -1.70 -29.12 -3.63
CA VAL A 140 -2.68 -28.41 -2.77
C VAL A 140 -2.74 -26.94 -3.15
N LYS A 141 -1.60 -26.24 -3.29
CA LYS A 141 -1.55 -24.83 -3.73
C LYS A 141 -2.25 -24.62 -5.09
N GLY A 142 -2.03 -25.54 -6.03
CA GLY A 142 -2.71 -25.53 -7.33
C GLY A 142 -4.24 -25.71 -7.25
N ARG A 143 -4.71 -26.62 -6.39
CA ARG A 143 -6.15 -26.83 -6.15
C ARG A 143 -6.78 -25.68 -5.37
N SER A 144 -6.14 -25.18 -4.31
CA SER A 144 -6.60 -24.04 -3.51
C SER A 144 -6.80 -22.79 -4.35
N LYS A 145 -5.89 -22.48 -5.28
CA LYS A 145 -6.05 -21.32 -6.18
C LYS A 145 -7.27 -21.45 -7.12
N LYS A 146 -7.58 -22.67 -7.60
CA LYS A 146 -8.81 -22.94 -8.36
C LYS A 146 -10.06 -22.79 -7.49
N MET A 147 -10.04 -23.33 -6.27
CA MET A 147 -11.13 -23.23 -5.31
C MET A 147 -11.41 -21.78 -4.89
N PHE A 148 -10.37 -20.98 -4.59
CA PHE A 148 -10.53 -19.56 -4.31
C PHE A 148 -11.11 -18.79 -5.51
N ARG A 149 -10.72 -19.12 -6.75
CA ARG A 149 -11.32 -18.54 -7.96
C ARG A 149 -12.80 -18.89 -8.11
N ALA A 150 -13.19 -20.13 -7.78
CA ALA A 150 -14.60 -20.56 -7.81
C ALA A 150 -15.47 -19.85 -6.77
N PHE A 151 -14.93 -19.59 -5.56
CA PHE A 151 -15.59 -18.78 -4.52
C PHE A 151 -15.37 -17.26 -4.66
N SER A 152 -14.92 -16.77 -5.82
CA SER A 152 -14.65 -15.35 -6.11
C SER A 152 -13.69 -14.64 -5.14
N ILE A 153 -12.80 -15.40 -4.48
CA ILE A 153 -11.77 -14.90 -3.56
C ILE A 153 -10.52 -14.52 -4.36
N ASN A 154 -10.39 -13.23 -4.67
CA ASN A 154 -9.24 -12.68 -5.41
C ASN A 154 -7.97 -12.61 -4.53
N GLU A 155 -7.23 -13.71 -4.48
CA GLU A 155 -6.01 -13.89 -3.68
C GLU A 155 -4.93 -12.81 -3.94
N SER A 156 -4.75 -12.38 -5.18
CA SER A 156 -3.79 -11.33 -5.57
C SER A 156 -4.17 -9.96 -5.00
N ARG A 157 -5.38 -9.46 -5.30
CA ARG A 157 -5.89 -8.17 -4.80
C ARG A 157 -5.91 -8.12 -3.27
N SER A 158 -6.24 -9.24 -2.62
CA SER A 158 -6.20 -9.40 -1.15
C SER A 158 -4.82 -9.16 -0.52
N SER A 159 -3.73 -9.16 -1.30
CA SER A 159 -2.36 -9.04 -0.78
C SER A 159 -1.79 -7.61 -0.89
N TRP A 160 -2.43 -6.73 -1.67
CA TRP A 160 -1.95 -5.37 -1.96
C TRP A 160 -2.56 -4.29 -1.05
N GLY A 161 -3.56 -4.62 -0.22
CA GLY A 161 -4.29 -3.63 0.60
C GLY A 161 -3.45 -2.84 1.61
N GLY A 162 -2.25 -3.32 1.99
CA GLY A 162 -1.31 -2.54 2.80
C GLY A 162 -0.54 -1.48 2.01
N LEU A 163 -0.32 -1.70 0.72
CA LEU A 163 0.53 -0.86 -0.14
C LEU A 163 -0.23 0.31 -0.77
N ILE A 164 -1.55 0.18 -0.96
CA ILE A 164 -2.39 1.23 -1.59
C ILE A 164 -2.41 2.53 -0.76
N GLY A 165 -2.21 2.45 0.56
CA GLY A 165 -2.10 3.64 1.42
C GLY A 165 -0.69 4.25 1.50
N LEU A 166 0.30 3.72 0.80
CA LEU A 166 1.68 4.19 0.85
C LEU A 166 1.92 5.49 0.05
N PRO A 167 1.35 5.69 -1.17
CA PRO A 167 1.49 6.96 -1.88
C PRO A 167 0.97 8.16 -1.09
N VAL A 168 -0.21 8.05 -0.46
CA VAL A 168 -0.80 9.12 0.36
C VAL A 168 -0.03 9.36 1.66
N PHE A 169 0.58 8.30 2.24
CA PHE A 169 1.48 8.47 3.36
C PHE A 169 2.73 9.28 2.97
N LEU A 170 3.34 8.95 1.83
CA LEU A 170 4.53 9.64 1.33
C LEU A 170 4.25 11.06 0.82
N SER A 171 3.09 11.33 0.19
CA SER A 171 2.76 12.68 -0.28
C SER A 171 2.57 13.65 0.89
N ASN A 172 1.85 13.25 1.95
CA ASN A 172 1.78 14.02 3.19
C ASN A 172 3.17 14.25 3.81
N LEU A 173 4.03 13.22 3.82
CA LEU A 173 5.37 13.33 4.43
C LEU A 173 6.31 14.21 3.60
N GLU A 174 6.16 14.24 2.27
CA GLU A 174 6.87 15.16 1.37
C GLU A 174 6.39 16.61 1.59
N ILE A 175 5.07 16.86 1.67
CA ILE A 175 4.54 18.20 1.96
C ILE A 175 5.00 18.72 3.32
N ILE A 176 4.93 17.90 4.38
CA ILE A 176 5.44 18.29 5.71
C ILE A 176 6.94 18.59 5.66
N ARG A 177 7.71 17.86 4.83
CA ARG A 177 9.14 18.10 4.61
C ARG A 177 9.40 19.42 3.87
N GLU A 178 8.62 19.75 2.85
CA GLU A 178 8.72 21.03 2.13
C GLU A 178 8.31 22.21 3.04
N MET A 179 7.24 22.07 3.84
CA MET A 179 6.85 23.06 4.86
C MET A 179 7.94 23.27 5.92
N CYS A 180 8.75 22.24 6.22
CA CYS A 180 9.93 22.38 7.08
C CYS A 180 11.15 23.01 6.38
N GLY A 181 11.02 23.55 5.16
CA GLY A 181 12.13 24.08 4.36
C GLY A 181 13.07 23.00 3.79
N GLY A 182 12.71 21.72 3.87
CA GLY A 182 13.54 20.61 3.41
C GLY A 182 13.56 20.49 1.88
N PRO A 183 14.72 20.16 1.26
CA PRO A 183 14.79 19.99 -0.19
C PRO A 183 13.94 18.82 -0.67
N ARG A 184 13.34 18.96 -1.86
CA ARG A 184 12.46 17.97 -2.53
C ARG A 184 12.99 16.55 -2.34
N GLY A 185 12.13 15.68 -1.79
CA GLY A 185 12.54 14.38 -1.29
C GLY A 185 12.43 13.27 -2.33
N LEU A 186 12.22 12.06 -1.83
CA LEU A 186 12.31 10.85 -2.62
C LEU A 186 11.14 10.69 -3.60
N LEU A 187 9.99 11.33 -3.36
CA LEU A 187 8.93 11.42 -4.37
C LEU A 187 9.32 12.41 -5.47
N GLY A 188 9.74 13.63 -5.11
CA GLY A 188 10.20 14.63 -6.07
C GLY A 188 11.27 14.08 -7.02
N GLY A 189 12.32 13.47 -6.47
CA GLY A 189 13.35 12.80 -7.27
C GLY A 189 12.81 11.64 -8.13
N LEU A 190 11.94 10.78 -7.60
CA LEU A 190 11.38 9.65 -8.37
C LEU A 190 10.45 10.09 -9.52
N LEU A 191 9.81 11.26 -9.40
CA LEU A 191 8.80 11.75 -10.33
C LEU A 191 9.36 12.70 -11.40
N TYR A 192 10.30 13.56 -11.03
CA TYR A 192 11.01 14.44 -11.96
C TYR A 192 12.32 13.83 -12.50
N GLY A 193 12.69 12.65 -11.98
CA GLY A 193 13.87 11.89 -12.37
C GLY A 193 15.08 12.17 -11.47
N TRP A 194 15.89 11.13 -11.20
CA TRP A 194 17.20 11.27 -10.53
C TRP A 194 18.27 11.83 -11.50
N GLN A 195 17.85 12.70 -12.42
CA GLN A 195 18.62 13.12 -13.59
C GLN A 195 19.39 14.41 -13.28
N ASN A 196 20.58 14.25 -12.69
CA ASN A 196 21.66 15.24 -12.62
C ASN A 196 21.29 16.61 -12.00
N GLN A 197 21.41 16.74 -10.68
CA GLN A 197 21.75 18.04 -10.06
C GLN A 197 23.28 18.27 -10.10
N ASP A 198 23.84 18.24 -11.30
CA ASP A 198 25.19 18.75 -11.56
C ASP A 198 25.07 20.21 -12.02
N GLY A 199 25.72 21.16 -11.32
CA GLY A 199 25.81 22.55 -11.80
C GLY A 199 25.10 23.65 -11.00
N THR A 200 24.90 23.50 -9.69
CA THR A 200 24.78 24.67 -8.78
C THR A 200 25.27 24.36 -7.36
N ALA A 201 26.43 23.71 -7.27
CA ALA A 201 27.06 23.38 -6.00
C ALA A 201 27.68 24.62 -5.33
N THR A 202 26.88 25.40 -4.60
CA THR A 202 27.41 26.23 -3.51
C THR A 202 27.86 25.29 -2.40
N THR A 203 29.17 25.05 -2.33
CA THR A 203 29.79 24.06 -1.44
C THR A 203 29.48 24.31 0.04
N ALA A 204 28.70 23.41 0.66
CA ALA A 204 28.52 23.35 2.11
C ALA A 204 28.20 21.92 2.59
N SER A 205 29.14 20.99 2.46
CA SER A 205 29.19 19.80 3.32
C SER A 205 30.32 19.97 4.34
N ASN A 206 30.00 20.27 5.60
CA ASN A 206 30.95 20.12 6.69
C ASN A 206 30.26 19.97 8.05
N THR A 207 30.55 18.83 8.66
CA THR A 207 30.68 18.55 10.10
C THR A 207 30.78 19.75 11.05
N ALA A 208 29.81 19.84 11.96
CA ALA A 208 29.89 20.20 13.39
C ALA A 208 30.57 21.51 13.92
N ALA A 209 30.10 21.88 15.13
CA ALA A 209 30.72 22.73 16.15
C ALA A 209 30.54 24.28 16.10
N ALA A 210 29.89 24.78 17.16
CA ALA A 210 30.13 26.01 17.93
C ALA A 210 30.16 27.41 17.27
N GLY A 211 29.47 28.40 17.89
CA GLY A 211 29.79 29.82 17.70
C GLY A 211 28.68 30.85 18.02
N ALA A 212 28.69 31.40 19.23
CA ALA A 212 28.30 32.76 19.65
C ALA A 212 27.03 33.51 19.12
N LEU A 213 26.29 34.07 20.07
CA LEU A 213 25.42 35.28 19.98
C LEU A 213 26.27 36.58 20.12
N PRO A 214 25.71 37.82 20.08
CA PRO A 214 24.64 38.47 19.28
C PRO A 214 25.21 39.81 18.66
N PRO A 215 24.53 41.00 18.50
CA PRO A 215 23.09 41.37 18.53
C PRO A 215 22.58 42.35 17.43
N SER A 216 21.23 42.52 17.38
CA SER A 216 20.47 43.71 16.90
C SER A 216 20.54 44.07 15.39
N THR A 217 19.61 44.81 14.76
CA THR A 217 18.55 45.71 15.27
C THR A 217 17.32 45.77 14.33
N THR A 218 16.11 45.93 14.88
CA THR A 218 14.87 46.43 14.20
C THR A 218 14.76 47.97 14.31
N PRO A 219 13.88 48.73 13.60
CA PRO A 219 12.59 48.37 12.98
C PRO A 219 12.51 48.90 11.50
N SER A 220 11.46 49.46 10.87
CA SER A 220 10.08 49.90 11.24
C SER A 220 9.20 50.21 10.01
N ILE A 221 7.89 49.93 10.14
CA ILE A 221 6.72 50.63 9.53
C ILE A 221 6.57 50.60 7.99
N GLY A 222 5.33 50.34 7.54
CA GLY A 222 4.89 50.54 6.15
C GLY A 222 3.60 49.77 5.85
N ALA A 223 2.44 50.42 5.95
CA ALA A 223 1.13 49.81 5.72
C ALA A 223 0.35 50.59 4.66
N GLU A 224 -0.09 49.91 3.59
CA GLU A 224 -1.11 50.39 2.66
C GLU A 224 -2.05 49.24 2.27
N SER A 225 -3.19 49.58 1.65
CA SER A 225 -4.36 48.72 1.47
C SER A 225 -4.75 48.62 0.00
N SER A 226 -5.20 47.43 -0.44
CA SER A 226 -6.03 47.30 -1.64
C SER A 226 -7.00 46.12 -1.57
N LEU A 227 -8.27 46.40 -1.86
CA LEU A 227 -9.35 45.42 -2.03
C LEU A 227 -9.58 45.21 -3.53
N VAL A 228 -9.28 44.01 -4.03
CA VAL A 228 -9.54 43.55 -5.41
C VAL A 228 -9.70 42.02 -5.36
N GLU A 229 -10.60 41.34 -6.06
CA GLU A 229 -11.93 41.65 -6.61
C GLU A 229 -12.57 40.27 -6.93
N ILE A 230 -13.84 40.01 -6.58
CA ILE A 230 -14.39 38.65 -6.64
C ILE A 230 -14.99 38.37 -8.03
N SER A 231 -14.17 38.04 -9.04
CA SER A 231 -14.62 37.57 -10.35
C SER A 231 -13.55 36.84 -11.18
N ASP A 232 -13.09 35.64 -10.76
CA ASP A 232 -12.21 34.81 -11.62
C ASP A 232 -12.38 33.27 -11.44
N LEU A 233 -13.57 32.82 -11.04
CA LEU A 233 -13.84 31.40 -10.71
C LEU A 233 -14.16 30.50 -11.94
N ALA A 234 -13.95 30.98 -13.18
CA ALA A 234 -14.62 30.39 -14.35
C ALA A 234 -13.78 30.23 -15.64
N SER A 235 -12.44 30.18 -15.61
CA SER A 235 -11.64 29.72 -16.78
C SER A 235 -10.21 29.23 -16.46
N SER A 236 -10.06 27.98 -15.99
CA SER A 236 -8.75 27.30 -15.90
C SER A 236 -8.82 25.79 -16.19
N THR A 237 -8.82 25.41 -17.48
CA THR A 237 -8.91 23.99 -17.88
C THR A 237 -7.54 23.30 -17.86
N THR A 238 -7.07 23.00 -16.64
CA THR A 238 -6.22 21.84 -16.30
C THR A 238 -5.02 21.56 -17.21
N THR A 239 -4.01 22.43 -17.19
CA THR A 239 -2.64 21.96 -16.95
C THR A 239 -2.39 21.88 -15.44
N PRO A 240 -1.61 20.90 -14.94
CA PRO A 240 -1.07 20.98 -13.59
C PRO A 240 0.05 22.01 -13.61
N ASP A 241 -0.29 23.29 -13.51
CA ASP A 241 0.68 24.37 -13.52
C ASP A 241 1.70 24.19 -12.40
N VAL A 242 2.94 24.54 -12.73
CA VAL A 242 4.17 24.26 -12.00
C VAL A 242 3.98 24.33 -10.50
N PHE A 243 4.40 23.28 -9.77
CA PHE A 243 4.55 23.33 -8.32
C PHE A 243 5.45 24.50 -7.92
N THR A 244 4.82 25.61 -7.56
CA THR A 244 5.39 26.62 -6.69
C THR A 244 5.89 25.86 -5.47
N PRO A 245 7.22 25.86 -5.17
CA PRO A 245 7.71 25.21 -3.98
C PRO A 245 7.01 25.86 -2.79
N LEU A 246 6.39 25.04 -1.93
CA LEU A 246 5.77 25.55 -0.71
C LEU A 246 6.83 26.31 0.08
N ALA A 247 6.49 27.55 0.44
CA ALA A 247 7.34 28.33 1.32
C ALA A 247 7.47 27.60 2.66
N MET A 248 8.63 27.74 3.30
CA MET A 248 8.82 27.27 4.67
C MET A 248 7.74 27.90 5.56
N GLU A 249 7.00 27.08 6.30
CA GLU A 249 5.89 27.53 7.14
C GLU A 249 6.44 28.08 8.47
N PRO A 250 6.46 29.41 8.70
CA PRO A 250 7.10 29.99 9.88
C PRO A 250 6.42 29.58 11.19
N THR A 251 5.13 29.24 11.17
CA THR A 251 4.40 28.84 12.38
C THR A 251 4.77 27.44 12.89
N PHE A 252 5.53 26.64 12.14
CA PHE A 252 6.11 25.38 12.67
C PHE A 252 7.16 25.65 13.76
N ALA A 253 7.90 26.76 13.69
CA ALA A 253 8.97 27.08 14.65
C ALA A 253 8.47 27.27 16.10
N SER A 254 7.17 27.55 16.28
CA SER A 254 6.51 27.71 17.58
C SER A 254 5.29 26.78 17.77
N GLY A 255 5.03 25.88 16.81
CA GLY A 255 3.84 25.02 16.77
C GLY A 255 3.95 23.72 17.58
N GLY A 256 5.05 23.52 18.31
CA GLY A 256 5.37 22.30 19.04
C GLY A 256 4.89 22.25 20.49
N CYS A 257 5.34 21.24 21.24
CA CYS A 257 4.96 21.05 22.65
C CYS A 257 5.94 20.13 23.42
N LEU A 258 5.75 20.08 24.74
CA LEU A 258 6.54 19.27 25.68
C LEU A 258 8.06 19.47 25.50
N TRP A 259 8.77 18.48 24.95
CA TRP A 259 10.23 18.50 24.77
C TRP A 259 10.68 18.88 23.35
N PHE A 260 9.72 19.11 22.43
CA PHE A 260 9.95 19.53 21.05
C PHE A 260 9.12 20.80 20.74
N PRO A 261 9.53 21.97 21.27
CA PRO A 261 8.80 23.24 21.06
C PRO A 261 8.87 23.73 19.61
N ASP A 262 9.97 23.42 18.91
CA ASP A 262 10.19 23.69 17.50
C ASP A 262 9.99 22.40 16.68
N LEU A 263 9.14 22.47 15.65
CA LEU A 263 8.87 21.36 14.74
C LEU A 263 9.88 21.21 13.58
N LEU A 264 10.64 22.27 13.30
CA LEU A 264 11.69 22.33 12.28
C LEU A 264 12.99 21.69 12.81
N ALA A 265 13.30 21.89 14.09
CA ALA A 265 14.42 21.24 14.75
C ALA A 265 14.25 19.71 14.87
N PRO A 266 15.35 18.93 14.84
CA PRO A 266 15.35 17.53 15.28
C PRO A 266 14.96 17.40 16.75
N ASP A 267 14.37 16.26 17.14
CA ASP A 267 14.02 15.97 18.54
C ASP A 267 15.29 15.94 19.42
N PRO A 268 15.48 16.87 20.38
CA PRO A 268 16.69 16.95 21.20
C PRO A 268 17.00 15.68 22.00
N TYR A 269 15.96 14.91 22.35
CA TYR A 269 16.07 13.67 23.11
C TYR A 269 15.90 12.41 22.22
N HIS A 270 15.68 12.59 20.91
CA HIS A 270 15.49 11.54 19.91
C HIS A 270 14.36 10.53 20.23
N VAL A 271 13.43 10.90 21.11
CA VAL A 271 12.32 10.05 21.58
C VAL A 271 11.38 9.73 20.42
N LEU A 272 11.05 10.72 19.58
CA LEU A 272 10.17 10.57 18.42
C LEU A 272 10.76 9.61 17.35
N PRO A 273 12.03 9.74 16.89
CA PRO A 273 12.67 8.74 16.03
C PRO A 273 12.59 7.29 16.56
N PHE A 274 12.88 7.08 17.85
CA PHE A 274 12.78 5.75 18.46
C PHE A 274 11.34 5.27 18.65
N ALA A 275 10.39 6.16 18.93
CA ALA A 275 8.97 5.84 18.98
C ALA A 275 8.43 5.39 17.61
N VAL A 276 8.82 6.07 16.52
CA VAL A 276 8.52 5.64 15.14
C VAL A 276 9.07 4.23 14.88
N SER A 277 10.33 3.98 15.25
CA SER A 277 10.96 2.66 15.11
C SER A 277 10.18 1.57 15.86
N GLY A 278 9.83 1.81 17.13
CA GLY A 278 9.05 0.90 17.96
C GLY A 278 7.63 0.64 17.43
N LEU A 279 6.94 1.68 16.95
CA LEU A 279 5.61 1.57 16.35
C LEU A 279 5.64 0.78 15.03
N LEU A 280 6.64 1.01 14.18
CA LEU A 280 6.85 0.22 12.95
C LEU A 280 7.13 -1.25 13.27
N LEU A 281 8.00 -1.52 14.26
CA LEU A 281 8.29 -2.87 14.73
C LEU A 281 7.01 -3.56 15.25
N MET A 282 6.21 -2.88 16.07
CA MET A 282 4.90 -3.35 16.56
C MET A 282 3.89 -3.61 15.43
N HIS A 283 3.99 -2.90 14.31
CA HIS A 283 3.15 -3.11 13.13
C HIS A 283 3.58 -4.32 12.29
N ILE A 284 4.89 -4.60 12.21
CA ILE A 284 5.46 -5.68 11.39
C ILE A 284 5.51 -7.02 12.14
N LEU A 285 5.65 -7.01 13.46
CA LEU A 285 5.73 -8.22 14.29
C LEU A 285 4.39 -9.01 14.32
N PRO A 286 4.44 -10.36 14.34
CA PRO A 286 3.24 -11.17 14.48
C PRO A 286 2.79 -11.30 15.92
N GLU A 287 1.47 -11.14 16.16
CA GLU A 287 0.82 -11.33 17.47
C GLU A 287 0.72 -12.80 17.90
N THR A 288 1.16 -13.76 17.07
CA THR A 288 1.04 -15.20 17.33
C THR A 288 2.43 -15.81 17.53
N GLU A 289 2.69 -16.43 18.68
CA GLU A 289 3.96 -17.09 18.99
C GLU A 289 4.43 -18.05 17.89
N ALA A 290 3.52 -18.83 17.31
CA ALA A 290 3.84 -19.74 16.22
C ALA A 290 4.33 -19.01 14.95
N GLU A 291 3.82 -17.81 14.63
CA GLU A 291 4.39 -16.98 13.57
C GLU A 291 5.72 -16.35 14.00
N LEU A 292 5.86 -15.92 15.25
CA LEU A 292 7.07 -15.30 15.79
C LEU A 292 8.26 -16.28 15.79
N ARG A 293 8.03 -17.52 16.24
CA ARG A 293 9.01 -18.61 16.22
C ARG A 293 9.43 -18.94 14.80
N ASN A 294 8.49 -19.06 13.86
CA ASN A 294 8.79 -19.20 12.43
C ASN A 294 9.57 -18.00 11.86
N LEU A 295 9.31 -16.77 12.33
CA LEU A 295 10.00 -15.57 11.88
C LEU A 295 11.49 -15.58 12.25
N PHE A 296 11.82 -15.97 13.48
CA PHE A 296 13.21 -16.14 13.93
C PHE A 296 13.84 -17.49 13.56
N GLY A 297 13.07 -18.44 13.01
CA GLY A 297 13.56 -19.78 12.66
C GLY A 297 13.62 -20.76 13.83
N MET A 298 13.02 -20.42 14.97
CA MET A 298 12.87 -21.32 16.11
C MET A 298 11.95 -22.49 15.77
N ARG A 299 12.22 -23.67 16.38
CA ARG A 299 11.35 -24.84 16.29
C ARG A 299 9.91 -24.51 16.75
N PRO A 300 8.86 -25.07 16.12
CA PRO A 300 7.47 -24.86 16.56
C PRO A 300 7.27 -25.35 18.01
N PRO A 301 6.27 -24.82 18.73
CA PRO A 301 5.97 -25.28 20.09
C PRO A 301 5.54 -26.75 20.09
N ALA A 302 5.93 -27.49 21.14
CA ALA A 302 5.59 -28.89 21.30
C ALA A 302 4.07 -29.13 21.30
N GLY A 303 3.63 -30.33 20.89
CA GLY A 303 2.21 -30.68 20.76
C GLY A 303 1.48 -30.04 19.57
N THR A 304 1.93 -28.90 19.03
CA THR A 304 1.24 -28.18 17.96
C THR A 304 1.48 -28.79 16.57
N ARG A 305 0.97 -30.02 16.36
CA ARG A 305 0.83 -30.66 15.04
C ARG A 305 -0.33 -30.08 14.22
N ASN A 306 -0.51 -28.76 14.26
CA ASN A 306 -1.29 -28.09 13.24
C ASN A 306 -0.57 -28.31 11.91
N ILE A 307 -1.21 -29.02 10.97
CA ILE A 307 -0.82 -29.00 9.57
C ILE A 307 -1.15 -27.58 9.09
N VAL A 308 -0.20 -26.66 9.32
CA VAL A 308 -0.34 -25.28 8.89
C VAL A 308 -0.34 -25.32 7.38
N VAL A 309 -1.50 -25.17 6.75
CA VAL A 309 -1.58 -24.91 5.30
C VAL A 309 -1.21 -23.47 5.00
N ALA A 310 -0.06 -23.06 5.56
CA ALA A 310 0.85 -22.18 4.88
C ALA A 310 1.25 -22.90 3.59
N GLY A 311 0.49 -22.64 2.52
CA GLY A 311 1.05 -22.73 1.17
C GLY A 311 2.25 -21.79 1.17
N GLY A 312 3.45 -22.37 1.35
CA GLY A 312 4.51 -21.74 2.13
C GLY A 312 4.73 -20.27 1.79
N ARG A 313 4.71 -19.39 2.82
CA ARG A 313 5.28 -18.04 2.68
C ARG A 313 6.68 -18.26 2.11
N SER A 314 6.92 -17.75 0.90
CA SER A 314 8.15 -18.07 0.17
C SER A 314 9.37 -17.69 1.00
N ARG A 315 10.50 -18.38 0.80
CA ARG A 315 11.75 -18.03 1.53
C ARG A 315 12.09 -16.54 1.34
N GLY A 316 11.79 -15.98 0.16
CA GLY A 316 11.82 -14.54 -0.12
C GLY A 316 10.81 -13.70 0.67
N MET A 317 9.55 -14.10 0.83
CA MET A 317 8.56 -13.38 1.68
C MET A 317 8.97 -13.38 3.16
N LEU A 318 9.59 -14.46 3.64
CA LEU A 318 10.13 -14.52 5.01
C LEU A 318 11.37 -13.62 5.16
N ALA A 319 12.29 -13.67 4.19
CA ALA A 319 13.46 -12.78 4.15
C ALA A 319 13.05 -11.30 4.06
N PHE A 320 12.05 -10.97 3.25
CA PHE A 320 11.48 -9.63 3.14
C PHE A 320 10.89 -9.14 4.47
N ARG A 321 10.14 -9.97 5.21
CA ARG A 321 9.64 -9.61 6.55
C ARG A 321 10.77 -9.40 7.57
N ARG A 322 11.87 -10.16 7.47
CA ARG A 322 13.08 -9.95 8.29
C ARG A 322 13.79 -8.64 7.92
N ALA A 323 13.99 -8.37 6.63
CA ALA A 323 14.58 -7.13 6.14
C ALA A 323 13.75 -5.90 6.57
N MET A 324 12.42 -5.99 6.55
CA MET A 324 11.53 -4.94 7.05
C MET A 324 11.63 -4.71 8.56
N ILE A 325 11.98 -5.73 9.37
CA ILE A 325 12.28 -5.55 10.80
C ILE A 325 13.64 -4.86 11.00
N VAL A 326 14.67 -5.25 10.25
CA VAL A 326 15.97 -4.57 10.29
C VAL A 326 15.83 -3.11 9.85
N MET A 327 15.05 -2.83 8.81
CA MET A 327 14.71 -1.48 8.36
C MET A 327 13.96 -0.69 9.43
N ALA A 328 12.93 -1.29 10.08
CA ALA A 328 12.19 -0.62 11.15
C ALA A 328 13.08 -0.23 12.33
N LEU A 329 14.05 -1.08 12.71
CA LEU A 329 15.04 -0.78 13.74
C LEU A 329 16.05 0.29 13.28
N ALA A 330 16.51 0.24 12.03
CA ALA A 330 17.44 1.22 11.47
C ALA A 330 16.83 2.62 11.27
N ILE A 331 15.52 2.72 11.01
CA ILE A 331 14.83 4.01 10.80
C ILE A 331 15.02 4.98 11.97
N GLY A 332 15.03 4.51 13.23
CA GLY A 332 15.25 5.37 14.39
C GLY A 332 16.59 6.12 14.31
N PRO A 333 17.74 5.41 14.36
CA PRO A 333 19.06 6.00 14.21
C PRO A 333 19.29 6.77 12.89
N VAL A 334 18.82 6.24 11.75
CA VAL A 334 19.05 6.86 10.43
C VAL A 334 18.26 8.17 10.25
N THR A 335 17.14 8.35 10.94
CA THR A 335 16.31 9.56 10.84
C THR A 335 16.48 10.53 12.00
N MET A 336 17.47 10.34 12.88
CA MET A 336 17.69 11.19 14.06
C MET A 336 17.78 12.68 13.72
N GLY A 337 18.50 13.05 12.65
CA GLY A 337 18.68 14.44 12.22
C GLY A 337 17.56 15.01 11.33
N LEU A 338 16.37 14.41 11.30
CA LEU A 338 15.21 14.97 10.58
C LEU A 338 14.34 15.85 11.50
N PRO A 339 13.64 16.88 10.97
CA PRO A 339 12.67 17.69 11.71
C PRO A 339 11.65 16.87 12.49
N SER A 340 11.39 17.25 13.75
CA SER A 340 10.53 16.50 14.67
C SER A 340 9.07 16.38 14.17
N ALA A 341 8.60 17.33 13.36
CA ALA A 341 7.31 17.27 12.65
C ALA A 341 7.13 15.97 11.83
N LEU A 342 8.18 15.51 11.16
CA LEU A 342 8.14 14.31 10.31
C LEU A 342 7.95 13.06 11.16
N HIS A 343 8.66 12.95 12.30
CA HIS A 343 8.48 11.83 13.22
C HIS A 343 7.11 11.86 13.91
N LEU A 344 6.59 13.04 14.24
CA LEU A 344 5.27 13.19 14.86
C LEU A 344 4.13 12.73 13.93
N TYR A 345 4.16 13.15 12.66
CA TYR A 345 3.23 12.65 11.64
C TYR A 345 3.41 11.15 11.37
N TRP A 346 4.66 10.66 11.29
CA TRP A 346 4.94 9.25 11.05
C TRP A 346 4.46 8.36 12.20
N ALA A 347 4.75 8.74 13.45
CA ALA A 347 4.31 8.04 14.66
C ALA A 347 2.79 7.98 14.75
N SER A 348 2.11 9.12 14.56
CA SER A 348 0.64 9.17 14.59
C SER A 348 0.00 8.37 13.44
N SER A 349 0.55 8.39 12.22
CA SER A 349 0.02 7.61 11.09
C SER A 349 0.21 6.09 11.27
N VAL A 350 1.34 5.65 11.82
CA VAL A 350 1.57 4.23 12.15
C VAL A 350 0.76 3.80 13.38
N GLY A 351 0.61 4.68 14.37
CA GLY A 351 -0.25 4.49 15.55
C GLY A 351 -1.72 4.32 15.16
N CYS A 352 -2.26 5.21 14.32
CA CYS A 352 -3.61 5.08 13.76
C CYS A 352 -3.76 3.78 12.96
N SER A 353 -2.76 3.42 12.15
CA SER A 353 -2.72 2.15 11.41
C SER A 353 -2.76 0.92 12.35
N LEU A 354 -2.07 0.97 13.50
CA LEU A 354 -2.13 -0.05 14.55
C LEU A 354 -3.49 -0.11 15.23
N VAL A 355 -4.06 1.02 15.62
CA VAL A 355 -5.39 1.11 16.26
C VAL A 355 -6.48 0.57 15.33
N VAL A 356 -6.50 0.99 14.07
CA VAL A 356 -7.46 0.51 13.06
C VAL A 356 -7.30 -1.01 12.84
N THR A 357 -6.08 -1.51 12.63
CA THR A 357 -5.88 -2.95 12.34
C THR A 357 -6.15 -3.85 13.54
N LYS A 358 -5.76 -3.46 14.77
CA LYS A 358 -6.06 -4.22 16.00
C LYS A 358 -7.52 -4.09 16.39
N GLY A 359 -8.12 -2.91 16.26
CA GLY A 359 -9.56 -2.69 16.49
C GLY A 359 -10.42 -3.57 15.59
N ILE A 360 -10.16 -3.58 14.29
CA ILE A 360 -10.89 -4.44 13.33
C ILE A 360 -10.67 -5.94 13.59
N ARG A 361 -9.49 -6.35 14.08
CA ARG A 361 -9.26 -7.75 14.52
C ARG A 361 -10.05 -8.12 15.77
N ARG A 362 -10.22 -7.19 16.72
CA ARG A 362 -11.02 -7.38 17.95
C ARG A 362 -12.53 -7.39 17.66
N LEU A 363 -13.01 -6.44 16.86
CA LEU A 363 -14.43 -6.27 16.52
C LEU A 363 -14.94 -7.32 15.51
N LEU A 364 -14.10 -7.70 14.53
CA LEU A 364 -14.45 -8.67 13.49
C LEU A 364 -13.44 -9.83 13.48
N PRO A 365 -13.43 -10.68 14.52
CA PRO A 365 -12.49 -11.79 14.62
C PRO A 365 -12.61 -12.76 13.45
N ILE A 366 -11.47 -13.37 13.12
CA ILE A 366 -11.36 -14.42 12.10
C ILE A 366 -11.81 -15.74 12.72
N PRO A 367 -12.84 -16.43 12.18
CA PRO A 367 -13.32 -17.69 12.75
C PRO A 367 -12.22 -18.75 12.80
N LYS A 368 -11.85 -19.18 14.00
CA LYS A 368 -11.01 -20.36 14.23
C LYS A 368 -11.89 -21.60 14.02
N VAL A 369 -11.73 -22.32 12.91
CA VAL A 369 -12.48 -23.55 12.65
C VAL A 369 -11.74 -24.73 13.32
N PRO A 370 -12.31 -25.40 14.34
CA PRO A 370 -11.58 -26.37 15.17
C PRO A 370 -11.54 -27.78 14.55
N VAL A 371 -11.21 -27.90 13.25
CA VAL A 371 -11.04 -29.21 12.61
C VAL A 371 -9.68 -29.80 12.99
N LYS A 372 -9.70 -30.68 13.98
CA LYS A 372 -8.58 -31.58 14.31
C LYS A 372 -8.42 -32.61 13.17
N PRO A 373 -7.20 -32.94 12.73
CA PRO A 373 -7.00 -34.03 11.77
C PRO A 373 -7.49 -35.37 12.35
N CYS A 374 -8.19 -36.14 11.52
CA CYS A 374 -8.63 -37.52 11.80
C CYS A 374 -7.51 -38.36 12.42
N GLY A 375 -7.80 -39.05 13.53
CA GLY A 375 -6.79 -39.78 14.29
C GLY A 375 -6.32 -41.09 13.65
N GLY A 376 -6.95 -41.53 12.55
CA GLY A 376 -6.72 -42.85 11.92
C GLY A 376 -7.44 -44.02 12.61
N LEU A 377 -8.08 -43.76 13.76
CA LEU A 377 -8.89 -44.70 14.54
C LEU A 377 -10.38 -44.74 14.11
N GLU A 378 -10.70 -44.19 12.94
CA GLU A 378 -12.04 -44.23 12.37
C GLU A 378 -12.26 -45.59 11.69
N ILE A 379 -13.16 -46.39 12.25
CA ILE A 379 -13.56 -47.72 11.74
C ILE A 379 -13.97 -47.55 10.26
N PRO A 380 -13.50 -48.42 9.32
CA PRO A 380 -13.73 -48.27 7.88
C PRO A 380 -15.16 -48.68 7.48
N LEU A 381 -16.15 -47.96 8.01
CA LEU A 381 -17.55 -48.36 8.07
C LEU A 381 -18.26 -48.37 6.70
N ILE A 382 -17.72 -47.65 5.71
CA ILE A 382 -18.11 -47.75 4.30
C ILE A 382 -16.86 -47.77 3.42
N ARG A 383 -16.51 -48.94 2.88
CA ARG A 383 -15.72 -49.07 1.66
C ARG A 383 -16.69 -49.48 0.54
N PRO A 384 -16.81 -48.74 -0.58
CA PRO A 384 -17.67 -49.17 -1.68
C PRO A 384 -17.18 -50.51 -2.23
N LYS A 385 -18.13 -51.36 -2.61
CA LYS A 385 -17.86 -52.70 -3.18
C LYS A 385 -17.11 -52.53 -4.50
N THR A 386 -15.92 -53.12 -4.61
CA THR A 386 -15.21 -53.22 -5.88
C THR A 386 -15.84 -54.32 -6.71
N ASN A 387 -16.48 -53.93 -7.80
CA ASN A 387 -16.70 -54.78 -8.97
C ASN A 387 -15.50 -54.59 -9.93
#